data_AF-A0AAU5MCI1-F1
#
_entry.id   AF-A0AAU5MCI1-F1
#
_cell.length_a   1.000
_cell.length_b   1.000
_cell.length_c   1.000
_cell.angle_alpha   90.00
_cell.angle_beta   90.00
_cell.angle_gamma   90.00
#
_symmetry.space_group_name_H-M   'P 1'
#
loop_
_entity.id
_entity.type
_entity.pdbx_description
1 polymer ?
#
loop_
_entity_poly.entity_id
_entity_poly.type
_entity_poly.pdbx_seq_one_letter_code
_entity_poly.pdbx_strand_id
1 'polypeptide(L)'
;MRPAQARFVIGSRMRELREAAGVPLSRAAAASGWDKGHLSRVERGHTKPSRELTEWYDASFGAGQSLVNQLMELDAAVRAGRDTSQRDMRRHVQPVLLGGSVPIDHHPDDRAELVGETVPDGTRVARDQPFDKTWEIRNSGERHWHDRWLTRQGAAGTPGWLRSPARSRVPDAEPGETVIVAMHLQAPAQVGASTAYFKITDEAGRLYYPGLESPPIYCTIFTVYE
;
A
#
# COMPACT_ATOMS: atom_id res chain seq x y z
N MET A 1 -3.77 8.90 6.36
CA MET A 1 -3.58 8.30 5.02
C MET A 1 -3.91 9.32 3.94
N ARG A 2 -3.17 9.35 2.80
CA ARG A 2 -3.50 10.26 1.68
C ARG A 2 -4.68 9.72 0.85
N PRO A 3 -5.59 10.56 0.33
CA PRO A 3 -6.73 10.10 -0.47
C PRO A 3 -6.35 9.28 -1.71
N ALA A 4 -5.27 9.65 -2.41
CA ALA A 4 -4.81 8.91 -3.58
C ALA A 4 -4.38 7.48 -3.24
N GLN A 5 -3.76 7.31 -2.08
CA GLN A 5 -3.33 6.01 -1.59
C GLN A 5 -4.52 5.13 -1.20
N ALA A 6 -5.53 5.69 -0.55
CA ALA A 6 -6.77 4.97 -0.26
C ALA A 6 -7.46 4.46 -1.53
N ARG A 7 -7.51 5.29 -2.59
CA ARG A 7 -8.07 4.88 -3.89
C ARG A 7 -7.28 3.76 -4.53
N PHE A 8 -5.95 3.82 -4.49
CA PHE A 8 -5.10 2.77 -5.02
C PHE A 8 -5.33 1.44 -4.32
N VAL A 9 -5.34 1.44 -2.98
CA VAL A 9 -5.56 0.23 -2.16
C VAL A 9 -6.89 -0.45 -2.50
N ILE A 10 -8.01 0.29 -2.51
CA ILE A 10 -9.32 -0.30 -2.82
C ILE A 10 -9.40 -0.74 -4.30
N GLY A 11 -8.82 0.03 -5.22
CA GLY A 11 -8.80 -0.28 -6.64
C GLY A 11 -8.05 -1.58 -6.96
N SER A 12 -6.85 -1.74 -6.43
CA SER A 12 -6.05 -2.96 -6.57
C SER A 12 -6.79 -4.17 -6.02
N ARG A 13 -7.42 -4.04 -4.85
CA ARG A 13 -8.20 -5.13 -4.23
C ARG A 13 -9.38 -5.57 -5.10
N MET A 14 -10.13 -4.61 -5.67
CA MET A 14 -11.22 -4.90 -6.60
C MET A 14 -10.72 -5.65 -7.85
N ARG A 15 -9.58 -5.22 -8.39
CA ARG A 15 -8.93 -5.86 -9.54
C ARG A 15 -8.50 -7.29 -9.22
N GLU A 16 -7.82 -7.50 -8.10
CA GLU A 16 -7.35 -8.82 -7.65
C GLU A 16 -8.51 -9.81 -7.52
N LEU A 17 -9.63 -9.41 -6.91
CA LEU A 17 -10.81 -10.27 -6.76
C LEU A 17 -11.42 -10.65 -8.11
N ARG A 18 -11.53 -9.67 -9.01
CA ARG A 18 -12.02 -9.91 -10.37
C ARG A 18 -11.11 -10.87 -11.15
N GLU A 19 -9.80 -10.68 -11.06
CA GLU A 19 -8.81 -11.52 -11.74
C GLU A 19 -8.74 -12.93 -11.14
N ALA A 20 -8.84 -13.07 -9.82
CA ALA A 20 -8.93 -14.36 -9.14
C ALA A 20 -10.19 -15.15 -9.51
N ALA A 21 -11.29 -14.46 -9.83
CA ALA A 21 -12.51 -15.07 -10.37
C ALA A 21 -12.40 -15.42 -11.87
N GLY A 22 -11.26 -15.15 -12.53
CA GLY A 22 -11.07 -15.39 -13.96
C GLY A 22 -11.91 -14.48 -14.86
N VAL A 23 -12.40 -13.36 -14.33
CA VAL A 23 -13.32 -12.46 -15.06
C VAL A 23 -12.52 -11.32 -15.70
N PRO A 24 -12.51 -11.16 -17.03
CA PRO A 24 -11.87 -10.01 -17.66
C PRO A 24 -12.68 -8.73 -17.41
N LEU A 25 -12.00 -7.58 -17.41
CA LEU A 25 -12.62 -6.27 -17.17
C LEU A 25 -13.80 -5.98 -18.11
N SER A 26 -13.75 -6.44 -19.36
CA SER A 26 -14.85 -6.30 -20.33
C SER A 26 -16.10 -7.07 -19.92
N ARG A 27 -15.94 -8.26 -19.34
CA ARG A 27 -17.05 -9.07 -18.84
C ARG A 27 -17.65 -8.46 -17.58
N ALA A 28 -16.80 -7.95 -16.68
CA ALA A 28 -17.26 -7.21 -15.50
C ALA A 28 -18.04 -5.94 -15.89
N ALA A 29 -17.58 -5.18 -16.89
CA ALA A 29 -18.30 -4.02 -17.42
C ALA A 29 -19.68 -4.42 -17.98
N ALA A 30 -19.75 -5.46 -18.80
CA ALA A 30 -21.01 -5.94 -19.37
C ALA A 30 -21.99 -6.45 -18.31
N ALA A 31 -21.51 -7.13 -17.27
CA ALA A 31 -22.34 -7.69 -16.20
C ALA A 31 -22.80 -6.65 -15.16
N SER A 32 -22.01 -5.60 -14.98
CA SER A 32 -22.26 -4.57 -13.96
C SER A 32 -23.02 -3.36 -14.50
N GLY A 33 -22.94 -3.11 -15.82
CA GLY A 33 -23.53 -1.92 -16.46
C GLY A 33 -22.66 -0.66 -16.37
N TRP A 34 -21.52 -0.70 -15.66
CA TRP A 34 -20.55 0.41 -15.66
C TRP A 34 -19.63 0.35 -16.88
N ASP A 35 -19.23 1.53 -17.34
CA ASP A 35 -18.25 1.66 -18.42
C ASP A 35 -16.91 0.98 -18.07
N LYS A 36 -16.35 0.25 -19.04
CA LYS A 36 -15.04 -0.43 -18.90
C LYS A 36 -13.92 0.57 -18.56
N GLY A 37 -13.95 1.77 -19.13
CA GLY A 37 -12.99 2.83 -18.82
C GLY A 37 -13.13 3.33 -17.37
N HIS A 38 -14.35 3.43 -16.86
CA HIS A 38 -14.62 3.73 -15.45
C HIS A 38 -14.04 2.65 -14.53
N LEU A 39 -14.35 1.38 -14.79
CA LEU A 39 -13.80 0.26 -14.02
C LEU A 39 -12.27 0.25 -14.05
N SER A 40 -11.65 0.49 -15.21
CA SER A 40 -10.20 0.58 -15.33
C SER A 40 -9.60 1.71 -14.49
N ARG A 41 -10.23 2.88 -14.46
CA ARG A 41 -9.76 4.01 -13.65
C ARG A 41 -9.90 3.75 -12.16
N VAL A 42 -10.96 3.05 -11.76
CA VAL A 42 -11.18 2.62 -10.38
C VAL A 42 -10.13 1.60 -9.96
N GLU A 43 -9.95 0.52 -10.74
CA GLU A 43 -9.01 -0.57 -10.43
C GLU A 43 -7.54 -0.14 -10.39
N ARG A 44 -7.20 0.96 -11.06
CA ARG A 44 -5.87 1.58 -11.01
C ARG A 44 -5.74 2.69 -9.95
N GLY A 45 -6.80 2.96 -9.19
CA GLY A 45 -6.79 3.98 -8.13
C GLY A 45 -6.88 5.43 -8.59
N HIS A 46 -7.15 5.68 -9.87
CA HIS A 46 -7.34 7.04 -10.39
C HIS A 46 -8.70 7.62 -9.99
N THR A 47 -9.72 6.77 -9.80
CA THR A 47 -11.06 7.19 -9.38
C THR A 47 -11.47 6.40 -8.14
N LYS A 48 -12.11 7.06 -7.18
CA LYS A 48 -12.64 6.38 -5.99
C LYS A 48 -13.87 5.56 -6.41
N PRO A 49 -14.00 4.28 -6.05
CA PRO A 49 -15.21 3.52 -6.31
C PRO A 49 -16.39 4.10 -5.52
N SER A 50 -17.59 4.05 -6.11
CA SER A 50 -18.82 4.26 -5.36
C SER A 50 -19.10 3.05 -4.46
N ARG A 51 -19.84 3.26 -3.38
CA ARG A 51 -20.27 2.18 -2.48
C ARG A 51 -21.04 1.09 -3.24
N GLU A 52 -21.94 1.49 -4.12
CA GLU A 52 -22.72 0.59 -4.97
C GLU A 52 -21.84 -0.29 -5.86
N LEU A 53 -20.81 0.30 -6.48
CA LEU A 53 -19.85 -0.45 -7.29
C LEU A 53 -19.04 -1.43 -6.41
N THR A 54 -18.67 -1.00 -5.21
CA THR A 54 -17.94 -1.85 -4.25
C THR A 54 -18.81 -3.02 -3.76
N GLU A 55 -20.08 -2.78 -3.44
CA GLU A 55 -21.07 -3.81 -3.08
C GLU A 55 -21.26 -4.82 -4.22
N TRP A 56 -21.32 -4.34 -5.47
CA TRP A 56 -21.41 -5.20 -6.64
C TRP A 56 -20.18 -6.09 -6.81
N TYR A 57 -18.96 -5.56 -6.61
CA TYR A 57 -17.73 -6.36 -6.63
C TYR A 57 -17.73 -7.41 -5.51
N ASP A 58 -18.15 -7.04 -4.30
CA ASP A 58 -18.23 -7.96 -3.16
C ASP A 58 -19.17 -9.14 -3.46
N ALA A 59 -20.34 -8.86 -4.04
CA ALA A 59 -21.32 -9.86 -4.40
C ALA A 59 -20.86 -10.73 -5.59
N SER A 60 -20.22 -10.12 -6.59
CA SER A 60 -19.85 -10.80 -7.83
C SER A 60 -18.60 -11.66 -7.71
N PHE A 61 -17.68 -11.29 -6.82
CA PHE A 61 -16.38 -11.96 -6.67
C PHE A 61 -16.17 -12.59 -5.28
N GLY A 62 -17.25 -12.75 -4.51
CA GLY A 62 -17.25 -13.56 -3.29
C GLY A 62 -16.49 -12.96 -2.11
N ALA A 63 -16.41 -11.62 -2.02
CA ALA A 63 -15.69 -10.95 -0.94
C ALA A 63 -16.57 -10.63 0.29
N GLY A 64 -17.88 -10.90 0.26
CA GLY A 64 -18.69 -11.02 1.47
C GLY A 64 -18.67 -9.78 2.37
N GLN A 65 -18.82 -8.59 1.79
CA GLN A 65 -18.70 -7.26 2.42
C GLN A 65 -17.27 -6.82 2.78
N SER A 66 -16.24 -7.61 2.47
CA SER A 66 -14.84 -7.26 2.75
C SER A 66 -14.44 -5.95 2.05
N LEU A 67 -14.80 -5.76 0.78
CA LEU A 67 -14.46 -4.53 0.05
C LEU A 67 -15.20 -3.31 0.60
N VAL A 68 -16.47 -3.46 0.96
CA VAL A 68 -17.27 -2.37 1.55
C VAL A 68 -16.69 -1.95 2.90
N ASN A 69 -16.36 -2.90 3.77
CA ASN A 69 -15.72 -2.62 5.05
C ASN A 69 -14.36 -1.95 4.85
N GLN A 70 -13.56 -2.47 3.93
CA GLN A 70 -12.27 -1.90 3.54
C GLN A 70 -12.42 -0.47 3.00
N LEU A 71 -13.45 -0.15 2.20
CA LEU A 71 -13.72 1.20 1.72
C LEU A 71 -14.05 2.15 2.89
N MET A 72 -14.87 1.72 3.85
CA MET A 72 -15.23 2.52 5.02
C MET A 72 -14.02 2.80 5.92
N GLU A 73 -13.18 1.80 6.14
CA GLU A 73 -11.96 1.92 6.94
C GLU A 73 -10.94 2.86 6.29
N LEU A 74 -10.74 2.74 4.98
CA LEU A 74 -9.86 3.64 4.23
C LEU A 74 -10.36 5.09 4.28
N ASP A 75 -11.67 5.30 4.19
CA ASP A 75 -12.28 6.62 4.36
C ASP A 75 -12.06 7.17 5.78
N ALA A 76 -12.18 6.32 6.80
CA ALA A 76 -11.88 6.69 8.18
C ALA A 76 -10.40 7.05 8.38
N ALA A 77 -9.48 6.28 7.80
CA ALA A 77 -8.03 6.54 7.86
C ALA A 77 -7.62 7.80 7.09
N VAL A 78 -8.33 8.15 6.02
CA VAL A 78 -8.16 9.42 5.30
C VAL A 78 -8.65 10.58 6.15
N ARG A 79 -9.83 10.45 6.80
CA ARG A 79 -10.35 11.47 7.73
C ARG A 79 -9.39 11.69 8.92
N ALA A 80 -8.99 10.62 9.59
CA ALA A 80 -8.05 10.69 10.70
C ALA A 80 -6.71 11.31 10.28
N GLY A 81 -6.19 10.97 9.09
CA GLY A 81 -4.97 11.59 8.57
C GLY A 81 -5.10 13.10 8.32
N ARG A 82 -6.27 13.57 7.89
CA ARG A 82 -6.55 15.01 7.75
C ARG A 82 -6.64 15.69 9.10
N ASP A 83 -7.27 15.06 10.08
CA ASP A 83 -7.43 15.63 11.43
C ASP A 83 -6.09 15.71 12.17
N THR A 84 -5.25 14.67 12.09
CA THR A 84 -3.90 14.69 12.65
C THR A 84 -3.07 15.78 11.96
N SER A 85 -3.11 15.86 10.63
CA SER A 85 -2.46 16.94 9.88
C SER A 85 -2.95 18.33 10.27
N GLN A 86 -4.26 18.52 10.51
CA GLN A 86 -4.81 19.79 11.00
C GLN A 86 -4.40 20.09 12.45
N ARG A 87 -4.31 19.09 13.33
CA ARG A 87 -3.82 19.26 14.71
C ARG A 87 -2.33 19.60 14.75
N ASP A 88 -1.53 18.93 13.93
CA ASP A 88 -0.09 19.20 13.79
C ASP A 88 0.15 20.59 13.21
N MET A 89 -0.66 21.01 12.23
CA MET A 89 -0.67 22.37 11.67
C MET A 89 -1.04 23.42 12.74
N ARG A 90 -2.02 23.12 13.61
CA ARG A 90 -2.41 24.01 14.72
C ARG A 90 -1.35 24.10 15.82
N ARG A 91 -0.55 23.05 16.03
CA ARG A 91 0.59 23.06 16.96
C ARG A 91 1.81 23.82 16.39
N HIS A 92 1.92 23.92 15.07
CA HIS A 92 3.03 24.57 14.37
C HIS A 92 2.90 26.09 14.14
N VAL A 93 1.98 26.78 14.81
CA VAL A 93 1.98 28.25 14.82
C VAL A 93 2.93 28.77 15.91
N GLN A 94 4.23 28.51 15.72
CA GLN A 94 5.31 29.44 16.08
C GLN A 94 6.32 29.44 14.93
N PRO A 95 6.61 30.60 14.32
CA PRO A 95 7.37 30.67 13.08
C PRO A 95 8.87 30.76 13.36
N VAL A 96 9.68 29.79 12.92
CA VAL A 96 11.08 30.05 12.53
C VAL A 96 11.45 29.20 11.31
N LEU A 97 12.05 29.90 10.36
CA LEU A 97 12.60 29.54 9.06
C LEU A 97 13.38 28.20 8.96
N LEU A 98 13.33 27.62 7.75
CA LEU A 98 14.15 26.53 7.14
C LEU A 98 13.78 25.06 7.47
N GLY A 99 13.08 24.38 6.55
CA GLY A 99 13.03 22.91 6.45
C GLY A 99 11.77 22.34 5.80
N GLY A 100 11.87 21.78 4.59
CA GLY A 100 10.74 21.36 3.74
C GLY A 100 9.99 20.08 4.15
N SER A 101 8.98 19.69 3.36
CA SER A 101 8.09 18.52 3.56
C SER A 101 8.75 17.14 3.31
N VAL A 102 10.07 17.08 3.26
CA VAL A 102 10.91 15.92 2.90
C VAL A 102 12.10 15.83 3.88
N PRO A 103 12.78 14.67 3.98
CA PRO A 103 14.02 14.57 4.74
C PRO A 103 15.04 15.66 4.36
N ILE A 104 15.88 16.08 5.31
CA ILE A 104 16.86 17.16 5.09
C ILE A 104 17.91 16.80 4.03
N ASP A 105 18.18 15.51 3.89
CA ASP A 105 19.10 14.89 2.94
C ASP A 105 18.41 14.42 1.66
N HIS A 106 17.13 14.76 1.45
CA HIS A 106 16.42 14.44 0.22
C HIS A 106 17.14 15.07 -0.99
N HIS A 107 17.31 14.27 -2.05
CA HIS A 107 17.93 14.68 -3.30
C HIS A 107 17.05 14.24 -4.49
N PRO A 108 16.93 15.03 -5.56
CA PRO A 108 16.16 14.67 -6.75
C PRO A 108 16.64 13.37 -7.43
N ASP A 109 17.93 13.05 -7.31
CA ASP A 109 18.54 11.84 -7.88
C ASP A 109 18.59 10.66 -6.89
N ASP A 110 17.92 10.78 -5.75
CA ASP A 110 17.69 9.63 -4.88
C ASP A 110 16.62 8.74 -5.51
N ARG A 111 16.94 7.46 -5.71
CA ARG A 111 16.04 6.47 -6.34
C ARG A 111 16.21 5.12 -5.67
N ALA A 112 15.10 4.40 -5.54
CA ALA A 112 15.05 3.02 -5.09
C ALA A 112 14.36 2.16 -6.15
N GLU A 113 14.94 1.02 -6.47
CA GLU A 113 14.40 0.04 -7.40
C GLU A 113 14.15 -1.29 -6.69
N LEU A 114 12.97 -1.87 -6.84
CA LEU A 114 12.70 -3.22 -6.34
C LEU A 114 13.24 -4.22 -7.36
N VAL A 115 14.23 -5.02 -6.98
CA VAL A 115 14.87 -6.00 -7.88
C VAL A 115 14.38 -7.43 -7.64
N GLY A 116 13.88 -7.72 -6.44
CA GLY A 116 13.44 -9.06 -6.07
C GLY A 116 12.62 -9.07 -4.77
N GLU A 117 11.96 -10.18 -4.50
CA GLU A 117 11.17 -10.38 -3.29
C GLU A 117 10.94 -11.84 -2.96
N THR A 118 10.73 -12.14 -1.68
CA THR A 118 10.28 -13.45 -1.19
C THR A 118 9.56 -13.26 0.12
N VAL A 119 8.36 -13.73 0.39
CA VAL A 119 7.46 -14.53 -0.42
C VAL A 119 6.95 -13.74 -1.65
N PRO A 120 6.87 -14.33 -2.86
CA PRO A 120 6.35 -13.66 -4.04
C PRO A 120 4.90 -13.18 -3.87
N ASP A 121 4.57 -12.06 -4.50
CA ASP A 121 3.21 -11.56 -4.50
C ASP A 121 2.21 -12.53 -5.16
N GLY A 122 1.02 -12.59 -4.58
CA GLY A 122 -0.03 -13.53 -4.96
C GLY A 122 0.13 -14.92 -4.35
N THR A 123 1.10 -15.13 -3.45
CA THR A 123 1.26 -16.42 -2.78
C THR A 123 0.05 -16.75 -1.89
N ARG A 124 -0.37 -18.02 -1.92
CA ARG A 124 -1.42 -18.55 -1.05
C ARG A 124 -0.83 -18.86 0.33
N VAL A 125 -1.43 -18.29 1.36
CA VAL A 125 -0.98 -18.41 2.75
C VAL A 125 -2.17 -18.80 3.62
N ALA A 126 -2.00 -19.75 4.53
CA ALA A 126 -3.10 -20.16 5.40
C ALA A 126 -3.48 -19.01 6.35
N ARG A 127 -4.75 -18.98 6.77
CA ARG A 127 -5.25 -17.99 7.72
C ARG A 127 -4.39 -17.93 8.97
N ASP A 128 -4.15 -16.71 9.46
CA ASP A 128 -3.34 -16.46 10.66
C ASP A 128 -1.89 -17.01 10.58
N GLN A 129 -1.44 -17.52 9.43
CA GLN A 129 -0.10 -18.06 9.25
C GLN A 129 0.93 -16.92 9.21
N PRO A 130 1.98 -16.97 10.05
CA PRO A 130 3.12 -16.06 9.95
C PRO A 130 4.04 -16.46 8.79
N PHE A 131 4.68 -15.47 8.17
CA PHE A 131 5.69 -15.66 7.14
C PHE A 131 6.64 -14.47 7.08
N ASP A 132 7.88 -14.71 6.65
CA ASP A 132 8.86 -13.65 6.47
C ASP A 132 8.84 -13.16 5.02
N LYS A 133 8.53 -11.88 4.83
CA LYS A 133 8.63 -11.20 3.54
C LYS A 133 9.92 -10.40 3.50
N THR A 134 10.62 -10.51 2.40
CA THR A 134 11.86 -9.86 2.05
C THR A 134 11.65 -9.13 0.73
N TRP A 135 12.26 -7.96 0.65
CA TRP A 135 12.38 -7.19 -0.58
C TRP A 135 13.86 -6.92 -0.81
N GLU A 136 14.32 -7.23 -2.00
CA GLU A 136 15.64 -6.84 -2.49
C GLU A 136 15.47 -5.48 -3.17
N ILE A 137 16.08 -4.46 -2.58
CA ILE A 137 15.94 -3.08 -3.01
C ILE A 137 17.31 -2.56 -3.40
N ARG A 138 17.43 -2.09 -4.63
CA ARG A 138 18.63 -1.47 -5.15
C ARG A 138 18.59 0.04 -4.97
N ASN A 139 19.68 0.61 -4.48
CA ASN A 139 19.94 2.04 -4.56
C ASN A 139 20.29 2.39 -6.01
N SER A 140 19.31 2.81 -6.80
CA SER A 140 19.50 3.21 -8.20
C SER A 140 19.74 4.72 -8.36
N GLY A 141 19.92 5.43 -7.24
CA GLY A 141 20.29 6.84 -7.20
C GLY A 141 21.79 7.06 -7.06
N GLU A 142 22.17 8.32 -6.85
CA GLU A 142 23.58 8.73 -6.68
C GLU A 142 23.98 9.00 -5.23
N ARG A 143 23.06 8.83 -4.28
CA ARG A 143 23.26 9.17 -2.87
C ARG A 143 23.35 7.91 -2.02
N HIS A 144 24.35 7.85 -1.14
CA HIS A 144 24.42 6.86 -0.09
C HIS A 144 23.16 6.87 0.79
N TRP A 145 22.59 5.70 1.04
CA TRP A 145 21.46 5.52 1.94
C TRP A 145 21.95 5.37 3.37
N HIS A 146 21.43 6.19 4.27
CA HIS A 146 21.71 6.10 5.69
C HIS A 146 20.43 6.35 6.49
N ASP A 147 20.25 5.63 7.59
CA ASP A 147 19.12 5.78 8.54
C ASP A 147 17.73 5.79 7.91
N ARG A 148 17.53 4.88 6.95
CA ARG A 148 16.27 4.71 6.23
C ARG A 148 15.42 3.60 6.82
N TRP A 149 14.11 3.74 6.65
CA TRP A 149 13.10 2.83 7.15
C TRP A 149 12.10 2.48 6.08
N LEU A 150 11.73 1.20 5.98
CA LEU A 150 10.61 0.74 5.18
C LEU A 150 9.35 0.77 6.05
N THR A 151 8.49 1.77 5.82
CA THR A 151 7.37 2.12 6.70
C THR A 151 6.04 1.71 6.09
N ARG A 152 5.24 0.96 6.87
CA ARG A 152 3.90 0.50 6.50
C ARG A 152 2.98 1.69 6.26
N GLN A 153 2.19 1.61 5.19
CA GLN A 153 1.28 2.67 4.80
C GLN A 153 -0.19 2.34 5.06
N GLY A 154 -0.90 3.20 5.79
CA GLY A 154 -2.27 2.95 6.21
C GLY A 154 -2.33 2.32 7.60
N ALA A 155 -3.52 1.85 8.00
CA ALA A 155 -3.68 1.22 9.30
C ALA A 155 -2.97 -0.15 9.30
N ALA A 156 -1.95 -0.29 10.15
CA ALA A 156 -1.36 -1.59 10.44
C ALA A 156 -2.30 -2.36 11.38
N GLY A 157 -2.61 -3.62 11.06
CA GLY A 157 -3.28 -4.53 12.01
C GLY A 157 -4.80 -4.39 12.15
N THR A 158 -5.50 -3.83 11.17
CA THR A 158 -6.98 -3.90 11.16
C THR A 158 -7.45 -5.35 10.94
N PRO A 159 -8.48 -5.84 11.66
CA PRO A 159 -9.03 -7.18 11.43
C PRO A 159 -9.41 -7.39 9.96
N GLY A 160 -9.00 -8.52 9.38
CA GLY A 160 -9.21 -8.82 7.96
C GLY A 160 -8.08 -8.38 7.02
N TRP A 161 -7.04 -7.71 7.55
CA TRP A 161 -5.88 -7.26 6.77
C TRP A 161 -4.58 -7.97 7.18
N LEU A 162 -3.65 -8.02 6.23
CA LEU A 162 -2.27 -8.47 6.44
C LEU A 162 -1.63 -7.68 7.58
N ARG A 163 -1.20 -8.41 8.60
CA ARG A 163 -0.55 -7.85 9.79
C ARG A 163 0.95 -7.69 9.52
N SER A 164 1.49 -6.55 9.91
CA SER A 164 2.89 -6.20 9.74
C SER A 164 3.38 -5.33 10.89
N PRO A 165 4.70 -5.28 11.13
CA PRO A 165 5.33 -4.18 11.85
C PRO A 165 4.99 -2.83 11.20
N ALA A 166 5.05 -1.76 11.99
CA ALA A 166 4.86 -0.40 11.49
C ALA A 166 6.02 0.04 10.58
N ARG A 167 7.24 -0.44 10.86
CA ARG A 167 8.46 -0.14 10.09
C ARG A 167 9.51 -1.23 10.27
N SER A 168 10.42 -1.35 9.30
CA SER A 168 11.64 -2.16 9.37
C SER A 168 12.83 -1.33 8.89
N ARG A 169 14.03 -1.58 9.42
CA ARG A 169 15.22 -0.81 9.02
C ARG A 169 15.60 -1.20 7.59
N VAL A 170 15.88 -0.20 6.76
CA VAL A 170 16.55 -0.43 5.46
C VAL A 170 18.04 -0.38 5.75
N PRO A 171 18.82 -1.42 5.39
CA PRO A 171 20.27 -1.36 5.50
C PRO A 171 20.82 -0.17 4.72
N ASP A 172 21.95 0.34 5.21
CA ASP A 172 22.70 1.39 4.50
C ASP A 172 23.18 0.82 3.15
N ALA A 173 23.23 1.66 2.12
CA ALA A 173 23.50 1.21 0.75
C ALA A 173 24.20 2.28 -0.07
N GLU A 174 25.32 1.93 -0.70
CA GLU A 174 26.00 2.78 -1.69
C GLU A 174 25.23 2.84 -3.02
N PRO A 175 25.45 3.87 -3.85
CA PRO A 175 24.92 3.92 -5.21
C PRO A 175 25.21 2.63 -6.00
N GLY A 176 24.15 2.01 -6.51
CA GLY A 176 24.19 0.75 -7.25
C GLY A 176 24.07 -0.52 -6.39
N GLU A 177 24.22 -0.43 -5.07
CA GLU A 177 24.16 -1.55 -4.12
C GLU A 177 22.72 -2.06 -3.93
N THR A 178 22.57 -3.37 -3.70
CA THR A 178 21.28 -4.00 -3.39
C THR A 178 21.28 -4.48 -1.94
N VAL A 179 20.23 -4.09 -1.21
CA VAL A 179 20.03 -4.48 0.18
C VAL A 179 18.75 -5.30 0.34
N ILE A 180 18.75 -6.19 1.34
CA ILE A 180 17.59 -7.02 1.67
C ILE A 180 16.90 -6.42 2.89
N VAL A 181 15.62 -6.09 2.75
CA VAL A 181 14.77 -5.64 3.85
C VAL A 181 13.81 -6.77 4.20
N ALA A 182 13.86 -7.25 5.45
CA ALA A 182 12.97 -8.29 5.95
C ALA A 182 11.87 -7.73 6.87
N MET A 183 10.69 -8.32 6.81
CA MET A 183 9.58 -8.10 7.71
C MET A 183 8.86 -9.41 8.03
N HIS A 184 8.61 -9.62 9.32
CA HIS A 184 7.74 -10.68 9.79
C HIS A 184 6.28 -10.28 9.58
N LEU A 185 5.57 -10.94 8.68
CA LEU A 185 4.17 -10.67 8.35
C LEU A 185 3.27 -11.82 8.83
N GLN A 186 1.98 -11.54 8.95
CA GLN A 186 1.01 -12.58 9.29
C GLN A 186 -0.28 -12.40 8.52
N ALA A 187 -0.72 -13.47 7.87
CA ALA A 187 -1.97 -13.48 7.12
C ALA A 187 -3.17 -13.13 8.02
N PRO A 188 -4.19 -12.44 7.49
CA PRO A 188 -5.41 -12.19 8.24
C PRO A 188 -6.17 -13.49 8.57
N ALA A 189 -7.13 -13.38 9.48
CA ALA A 189 -8.09 -14.45 9.74
C ALA A 189 -9.15 -14.59 8.63
N GLN A 190 -9.35 -13.52 7.85
CA GLN A 190 -10.31 -13.46 6.75
C GLN A 190 -9.68 -13.98 5.46
N VAL A 191 -10.34 -14.94 4.82
CA VAL A 191 -9.94 -15.52 3.53
C VAL A 191 -10.12 -14.51 2.40
N GLY A 192 -9.25 -14.60 1.39
CA GLY A 192 -9.21 -13.70 0.24
C GLY A 192 -7.87 -12.98 0.13
N ALA A 193 -7.68 -12.23 -0.97
CA ALA A 193 -6.44 -11.49 -1.12
C ALA A 193 -6.25 -10.40 -0.05
N SER A 194 -5.03 -10.02 0.21
CA SER A 194 -4.71 -8.96 1.16
C SER A 194 -3.38 -8.34 0.78
N THR A 195 -3.37 -7.01 0.68
CA THR A 195 -2.22 -6.24 0.20
C THR A 195 -1.75 -5.22 1.25
N ALA A 196 -0.46 -5.26 1.60
CA ALA A 196 0.20 -4.26 2.43
C ALA A 196 1.17 -3.42 1.60
N TYR A 197 1.08 -2.10 1.69
CA TYR A 197 1.96 -1.15 1.03
C TYR A 197 2.97 -0.55 1.99
N PHE A 198 4.17 -0.25 1.48
CA PHE A 198 5.29 0.32 2.23
C PHE A 198 5.93 1.47 1.47
N LYS A 199 6.60 2.37 2.18
CA LYS A 199 7.40 3.45 1.60
C LYS A 199 8.67 3.67 2.41
N ILE A 200 9.73 4.12 1.74
CA ILE A 200 10.97 4.49 2.40
C ILE A 200 10.83 5.88 3.04
N THR A 201 11.15 5.95 4.33
CA THR A 201 11.10 7.16 5.16
C THR A 201 12.38 7.32 5.96
N ASP A 202 12.60 8.52 6.48
CA ASP A 202 13.53 8.71 7.61
C ASP A 202 12.88 8.29 8.95
N GLU A 203 13.61 8.50 10.04
CA GLU A 203 13.15 8.21 11.40
C GLU A 203 11.88 8.99 11.79
N ALA A 204 11.74 10.23 11.30
CA ALA A 204 10.60 11.10 11.54
C ALA A 204 9.38 10.78 10.66
N GLY A 205 9.49 9.79 9.76
CA GLY A 205 8.42 9.39 8.85
C GLY A 205 8.28 10.29 7.61
N ARG A 206 9.24 11.18 7.35
CA ARG A 206 9.29 11.99 6.13
C ARG A 206 9.71 11.10 4.96
N LEU A 207 9.05 11.29 3.81
CA LEU A 207 9.21 10.40 2.65
C LEU A 207 10.43 10.80 1.81
N TYR A 208 11.29 9.83 1.50
CA TYR A 208 12.37 10.03 0.53
C TYR A 208 11.83 10.12 -0.91
N TYR A 209 10.76 9.37 -1.22
CA TYR A 209 10.15 9.33 -2.56
C TYR A 209 8.67 9.76 -2.51
N PRO A 210 8.39 11.07 -2.39
CA PRO A 210 7.01 11.56 -2.29
C PRO A 210 6.23 11.54 -3.62
N GLY A 211 6.90 11.35 -4.76
CA GLY A 211 6.33 11.30 -6.12
C GLY A 211 5.94 9.90 -6.63
N LEU A 212 5.55 9.80 -7.92
CA LEU A 212 5.17 8.55 -8.59
C LEU A 212 6.38 7.71 -9.06
N GLU A 213 7.61 8.20 -8.87
CA GLU A 213 8.84 7.62 -9.41
C GLU A 213 9.42 6.47 -8.57
N SER A 214 8.79 6.12 -7.45
CA SER A 214 9.21 4.94 -6.67
C SER A 214 8.34 3.74 -7.08
N PRO A 215 8.95 2.62 -7.51
CA PRO A 215 8.23 1.38 -7.71
C PRO A 215 7.49 1.02 -6.43
N PRO A 216 6.24 0.56 -6.53
CA PRO A 216 5.43 0.25 -5.36
C PRO A 216 6.08 -0.92 -4.61
N ILE A 217 6.51 -0.69 -3.36
CA ILE A 217 6.89 -1.77 -2.45
C ILE A 217 5.62 -2.21 -1.74
N TYR A 218 5.20 -3.45 -2.00
CA TYR A 218 4.03 -4.03 -1.38
C TYR A 218 4.22 -5.53 -1.15
N CYS A 219 3.28 -6.12 -0.42
CA CYS A 219 3.13 -7.55 -0.29
C CYS A 219 1.67 -7.88 -0.53
N THR A 220 1.38 -8.71 -1.52
CA THR A 220 0.04 -9.28 -1.77
C THR A 220 0.07 -10.76 -1.48
N ILE A 221 -0.87 -11.25 -0.66
CA ILE A 221 -1.10 -12.69 -0.44
C ILE A 221 -2.55 -13.04 -0.69
N PHE A 222 -2.84 -14.32 -0.94
CA PHE A 222 -4.20 -14.88 -0.90
C PHE A 222 -4.36 -15.76 0.34
N THR A 223 -5.10 -15.25 1.31
CA THR A 223 -5.40 -15.99 2.53
C THR A 223 -6.37 -17.12 2.22
N VAL A 224 -6.06 -18.35 2.63
CA VAL A 224 -6.89 -19.56 2.45
C VAL A 224 -7.16 -20.25 3.79
N TYR A 225 -8.13 -21.17 3.83
CA TYR A 225 -8.45 -21.92 5.07
C TYR A 225 -7.32 -22.87 5.47
N GLU A 226 -6.91 -23.73 4.54
CA GLU A 226 -5.77 -24.66 4.54
C GLU A 226 -5.60 -25.20 3.10
#